data_AF-A0AAD7A7N6-F1
#
_entry.id   AF-A0AAD7A7N6-F1
#
_cell.length_a   1.000
_cell.length_b   1.000
_cell.length_c   1.000
_cell.angle_alpha   90.00
_cell.angle_beta   90.00
_cell.angle_gamma   90.00
#
_symmetry.space_group_name_H-M   'P 1'
#
loop_
_entity.id
_entity.type
_entity.pdbx_description
1 polymer ?
#
loop_
_entity_poly.entity_id
_entity_poly.type
_entity_poly.pdbx_seq_one_letter_code
_entity_poly.pdbx_strand_id
1 'polypeptide(L)'
;MGQPVSKEARGDKARSDAIDRQITEDSKRYKKEAKILLLGSGESGKSTIVKQMKIIHQAGFDTRERAEYRTTIYKNVLDSAATLARVIRRVGMGAMGVLPSGRERGGIPTGRVSARPGTAEGVMPAAAVLAQTHAKLTPALADAIWHVARAPAVEKLVDEHPADFYLMDSAGYFFSAIHRIAAPTYVPSEEDVLRARAKSTAIIETRFWMGDLMIHMFDVGGQRSERKKWIHCFESVTSIIFCTALSEYDQVLEEERRVNRMRESLYLFESVINSRWFLRTSVILFLNKIDVFKRKLPKIPLGRYFPEYAGGNDLQKAAKYILWKFMQENRAKLTVYPHVTQATNTKNIRLVFAAVKETILQNALKDSGIL
;
A
#
# COMPACT_ATOMS: atom_id res chain seq x y z
N MET A 1 66.14 -16.02 -23.98
CA MET A 1 65.97 -16.75 -22.71
C MET A 1 64.94 -16.02 -21.88
N GLY A 2 63.74 -16.58 -21.71
CA GLY A 2 62.69 -15.97 -20.88
C GLY A 2 62.96 -16.25 -19.40
N GLN A 3 63.05 -15.21 -18.58
CA GLN A 3 63.17 -15.36 -17.13
C GLN A 3 61.96 -16.13 -16.56
N PRO A 4 62.16 -16.98 -15.53
CA PRO A 4 61.05 -17.69 -14.93
C PRO A 4 60.14 -16.71 -14.19
N VAL A 5 58.88 -16.61 -14.65
CA VAL A 5 57.82 -15.86 -13.99
C VAL A 5 57.74 -16.30 -12.53
N SER A 6 57.89 -15.35 -11.59
CA SER A 6 57.89 -15.63 -10.16
C SER A 6 56.60 -16.32 -9.72
N LYS A 7 56.66 -17.16 -8.67
CA LYS A 7 55.47 -17.86 -8.14
C LYS A 7 54.35 -16.88 -7.75
N GLU A 8 54.70 -15.69 -7.27
CA GLU A 8 53.76 -14.60 -6.98
C GLU A 8 53.04 -14.11 -8.24
N ALA A 9 53.78 -13.82 -9.32
CA ALA A 9 53.16 -13.38 -10.58
C ALA A 9 52.26 -14.45 -11.23
N ARG A 10 52.53 -15.75 -10.99
CA ARG A 10 51.63 -16.84 -11.38
C ARG A 10 50.37 -16.90 -10.51
N GLY A 11 50.49 -16.62 -9.21
CA GLY A 11 49.36 -16.53 -8.27
C GLY A 11 48.44 -15.35 -8.59
N ASP A 12 49.01 -14.18 -8.89
CA ASP A 12 48.27 -12.98 -9.25
C ASP A 12 47.53 -13.14 -10.58
N LYS A 13 48.17 -13.76 -11.58
CA LYS A 13 47.51 -14.08 -12.84
C LYS A 13 46.34 -15.05 -12.65
N ALA A 14 46.52 -16.10 -11.86
CA ALA A 14 45.46 -17.06 -11.58
C ALA A 14 44.27 -16.39 -10.84
N ARG A 15 44.55 -15.45 -9.94
CA ARG A 15 43.53 -14.65 -9.26
C ARG A 15 42.81 -13.71 -10.21
N SER A 16 43.52 -13.04 -11.12
CA SER A 16 42.93 -12.19 -12.16
C SER A 16 42.03 -13.00 -13.09
N ASP A 17 42.51 -14.14 -13.60
CA ASP A 17 41.75 -15.01 -14.48
C ASP A 17 40.48 -15.55 -13.80
N ALA A 18 40.54 -15.81 -12.48
CA ALA A 18 39.37 -16.22 -11.70
C ALA A 18 38.34 -15.08 -11.56
N ILE A 19 38.80 -13.85 -11.32
CA ILE A 19 37.94 -12.66 -11.29
C ILE A 19 37.28 -12.43 -12.65
N ASP A 20 38.04 -12.51 -13.75
CA ASP A 20 37.51 -12.31 -15.11
C ASP A 20 36.46 -13.37 -15.49
N ARG A 21 36.67 -14.62 -15.07
CA ARG A 21 35.65 -15.68 -15.21
C ARG A 21 34.39 -15.36 -14.43
N GLN A 22 34.53 -14.92 -13.18
CA GLN A 22 33.41 -14.55 -12.34
C GLN A 22 32.64 -13.36 -12.94
N ILE A 23 33.33 -12.32 -13.42
CA ILE A 23 32.72 -11.16 -14.10
C ILE A 23 31.96 -11.61 -15.35
N THR A 24 32.51 -12.54 -16.13
CA THR A 24 31.87 -13.05 -17.34
C THR A 24 30.60 -13.85 -17.01
N GLU A 25 30.63 -14.67 -15.97
CA GLU A 25 29.47 -15.43 -15.49
C GLU A 25 28.39 -14.51 -14.91
N ASP A 26 28.78 -13.53 -14.10
CA ASP A 26 27.89 -12.52 -13.55
C ASP A 26 27.27 -11.69 -14.69
N SER A 27 28.04 -11.28 -15.70
CA SER A 27 27.52 -10.58 -16.88
C SER A 27 26.44 -11.40 -17.61
N LYS A 28 26.65 -12.72 -17.77
CA LYS A 28 25.64 -13.61 -18.37
C LYS A 28 24.39 -13.75 -17.51
N ARG A 29 24.53 -13.74 -16.18
CA ARG A 29 23.39 -13.75 -15.23
C ARG A 29 22.64 -12.42 -15.28
N TYR A 30 23.34 -11.28 -15.26
CA TYR A 30 22.75 -9.94 -15.36
C TYR A 30 22.00 -9.73 -16.68
N LYS A 31 22.45 -10.33 -17.79
CA LYS A 31 21.69 -10.34 -19.06
C LYS A 31 20.35 -11.07 -18.99
N LYS A 32 20.11 -11.88 -17.95
CA LYS A 32 18.85 -12.60 -17.69
C LYS A 32 18.09 -12.04 -16.49
N GLU A 33 18.53 -10.92 -15.92
CA GLU A 33 17.87 -10.25 -14.81
C GLU A 33 17.07 -9.06 -15.34
N ALA A 34 15.76 -9.04 -15.08
CA ALA A 34 14.90 -7.90 -15.40
C ALA A 34 14.67 -7.06 -14.16
N LYS A 35 15.13 -5.81 -14.20
CA LYS A 35 14.98 -4.85 -13.10
C LYS A 35 13.63 -4.17 -13.19
N ILE A 36 12.82 -4.32 -12.14
CA ILE A 36 11.48 -3.74 -12.04
C ILE A 36 11.41 -2.74 -10.89
N LEU A 37 10.96 -1.54 -11.18
CA LEU A 37 10.79 -0.49 -10.18
C LEU A 37 9.31 -0.27 -9.86
N LEU A 38 8.92 -0.43 -8.59
CA LEU A 38 7.57 -0.13 -8.12
C LEU A 38 7.47 1.35 -7.73
N LEU A 39 6.73 2.15 -8.49
CA LEU A 39 6.51 3.57 -8.23
C LEU A 39 5.03 3.86 -7.93
N GLY A 40 4.75 5.03 -7.37
CA GLY A 40 3.39 5.46 -7.06
C GLY A 40 3.26 6.14 -5.71
N SER A 41 2.13 6.81 -5.49
CA SER A 41 1.84 7.56 -4.26
C SER A 41 1.87 6.67 -3.01
N GLY A 42 1.94 7.28 -1.82
CA GLY A 42 1.76 6.56 -0.57
C GLY A 42 0.47 5.72 -0.59
N GLU A 43 0.54 4.49 -0.11
CA GLU A 43 -0.62 3.58 0.06
C GLU A 43 -1.30 3.09 -1.22
N SER A 44 -0.76 3.41 -2.40
CA SER A 44 -1.25 2.92 -3.70
C SER A 44 -1.23 1.40 -3.87
N GLY A 45 -0.50 0.67 -3.01
CA GLY A 45 -0.46 -0.80 -2.98
C GLY A 45 0.87 -1.44 -3.37
N LYS A 46 1.94 -0.67 -3.57
CA LYS A 46 3.28 -1.18 -3.94
C LYS A 46 3.78 -2.33 -3.06
N SER A 47 3.89 -2.10 -1.75
CA SER A 47 4.35 -3.15 -0.82
C SER A 47 3.40 -4.34 -0.75
N THR A 48 2.11 -4.16 -1.05
CA THR A 48 1.17 -5.28 -1.20
C THR A 48 1.49 -6.11 -2.43
N ILE A 49 1.87 -5.49 -3.55
CA ILE A 49 2.35 -6.20 -4.75
C ILE A 49 3.62 -7.01 -4.45
N VAL A 50 4.59 -6.45 -3.70
CA VAL A 50 5.79 -7.21 -3.28
C VAL A 50 5.41 -8.44 -2.46
N LYS A 51 4.52 -8.28 -1.47
CA LYS A 51 4.02 -9.40 -0.67
C LYS A 51 3.34 -10.46 -1.54
N GLN A 52 2.59 -10.05 -2.57
CA GLN A 52 2.02 -10.99 -3.54
C GLN A 52 3.09 -11.72 -4.33
N MET A 53 4.19 -11.07 -4.73
CA MET A 53 5.29 -11.76 -5.43
C MET A 53 5.88 -12.88 -4.59
N LYS A 54 6.02 -12.66 -3.27
CA LYS A 54 6.44 -13.70 -2.35
C LYS A 54 5.45 -14.87 -2.28
N ILE A 55 4.14 -14.58 -2.18
CA ILE A 55 3.07 -15.61 -2.19
C ILE A 55 3.01 -16.39 -3.51
N ILE A 56 3.26 -15.72 -4.63
CA ILE A 56 3.10 -16.31 -5.96
C ILE A 56 4.34 -17.09 -6.38
N HIS A 57 5.54 -16.59 -6.05
CA HIS A 57 6.81 -17.07 -6.60
C HIS A 57 7.81 -17.62 -5.56
N GLN A 58 7.58 -17.44 -4.25
CA GLN A 58 8.54 -17.83 -3.20
C GLN A 58 7.87 -18.63 -2.05
N ALA A 59 6.89 -19.46 -2.37
CA ALA A 59 6.18 -20.32 -1.40
C ALA A 59 5.45 -19.59 -0.25
N GLY A 60 5.23 -18.28 -0.37
CA GLY A 60 4.46 -17.50 0.60
C GLY A 60 5.20 -17.17 1.88
N PHE A 61 4.44 -16.97 2.95
CA PHE A 61 4.98 -16.60 4.27
C PHE A 61 4.83 -17.76 5.23
N ASP A 62 5.96 -18.23 5.77
CA ASP A 62 5.93 -19.29 6.77
C ASP A 62 5.31 -18.80 8.10
N THR A 63 5.08 -19.72 9.04
CA THR A 63 4.47 -19.38 10.33
C THR A 63 5.29 -18.38 11.16
N ARG A 64 6.63 -18.43 11.08
CA ARG A 64 7.53 -17.54 11.80
C ARG A 64 7.49 -16.14 11.20
N GLU A 65 7.59 -16.03 9.87
CA GLU A 65 7.50 -14.77 9.15
C GLU A 65 6.14 -14.11 9.35
N ARG A 66 5.04 -14.89 9.30
CA ARG A 66 3.70 -14.37 9.61
C ARG A 66 3.62 -13.85 11.04
N ALA A 67 4.26 -14.51 12.01
CA ALA A 67 4.26 -14.07 13.40
C ALA A 67 4.94 -12.70 13.58
N GLU A 68 5.94 -12.36 12.77
CA GLU A 68 6.60 -11.04 12.80
C GLU A 68 5.63 -9.88 12.48
N TYR A 69 4.60 -10.13 11.66
CA TYR A 69 3.57 -9.13 11.33
C TYR A 69 2.57 -8.88 12.47
N ARG A 70 2.54 -9.72 13.52
CA ARG A 70 1.56 -9.61 14.61
C ARG A 70 1.58 -8.22 15.25
N THR A 71 2.75 -7.71 15.57
CA THR A 71 2.92 -6.39 16.18
C THR A 71 2.43 -5.27 15.26
N THR A 72 2.73 -5.37 13.96
CA THR A 72 2.24 -4.40 12.97
C THR A 72 0.72 -4.43 12.85
N ILE A 73 0.11 -5.62 12.84
CA ILE A 73 -1.34 -5.77 12.76
C ILE A 73 -2.03 -5.21 14.01
N TYR A 74 -1.49 -5.49 15.19
CA TYR A 74 -2.00 -4.92 16.44
C TYR A 74 -1.92 -3.40 16.44
N LYS A 75 -0.79 -2.84 16.00
CA LYS A 75 -0.65 -1.41 15.83
C LYS A 75 -1.68 -0.85 14.84
N ASN A 76 -1.86 -1.47 13.68
CA ASN A 76 -2.85 -1.05 12.68
C ASN A 76 -4.28 -1.03 13.23
N VAL A 77 -4.66 -2.05 13.97
CA VAL A 77 -5.96 -2.15 14.66
C VAL A 77 -6.12 -1.00 15.66
N LEU A 78 -5.16 -0.84 16.57
CA LEU A 78 -5.23 0.12 17.66
C LEU A 78 -5.21 1.56 17.14
N ASP A 79 -4.34 1.88 16.17
CA ASP A 79 -4.28 3.20 15.54
C ASP A 79 -5.60 3.55 14.83
N SER A 80 -6.21 2.57 14.17
CA SER A 80 -7.51 2.74 13.49
C SER A 80 -8.64 2.96 14.49
N ALA A 81 -8.68 2.16 15.56
CA ALA A 81 -9.67 2.29 16.63
C ALA A 81 -9.53 3.63 17.38
N ALA A 82 -8.30 4.04 17.70
CA ALA A 82 -8.02 5.34 18.32
C ALA A 82 -8.40 6.51 17.41
N THR A 83 -8.26 6.35 16.09
CA THR A 83 -8.75 7.34 15.12
C THR A 83 -10.26 7.44 15.17
N LEU A 84 -10.99 6.32 15.07
CA LEU A 84 -12.44 6.33 15.18
C LEU A 84 -12.91 6.96 16.49
N ALA A 85 -12.32 6.57 17.62
CA ALA A 85 -12.65 7.13 18.92
C ALA A 85 -12.47 8.67 18.97
N ARG A 86 -11.37 9.20 18.41
CA ARG A 86 -11.15 10.66 18.33
C ARG A 86 -12.20 11.35 17.46
N VAL A 87 -12.57 10.78 16.33
CA VAL A 87 -13.56 11.37 15.43
C VAL A 87 -14.95 11.33 16.05
N ILE A 88 -15.33 10.20 16.68
CA ILE A 88 -16.60 10.07 17.41
C ILE A 88 -16.68 11.12 18.52
N ARG A 89 -15.59 11.35 19.28
CA ARG A 89 -15.57 12.41 20.30
C ARG A 89 -15.75 13.80 19.68
N ARG A 90 -15.09 14.08 18.55
CA ARG A 90 -15.20 15.39 17.87
C ARG A 90 -16.59 15.63 17.30
N VAL A 91 -17.17 14.64 16.63
CA VAL A 91 -18.50 14.75 15.99
C VAL A 91 -19.62 14.61 17.02
N GLY A 92 -19.44 13.78 18.04
CA GLY A 92 -20.36 13.68 19.18
C GLY A 92 -20.43 14.97 20.02
N MET A 93 -19.37 15.79 20.02
CA MET A 93 -19.41 17.16 20.58
C MET A 93 -20.05 18.19 19.63
N GLY A 94 -20.17 17.88 18.33
CA GLY A 94 -20.77 18.79 17.33
C GLY A 94 -22.24 18.49 16.99
N ALA A 95 -22.68 17.23 17.12
CA ALA A 95 -24.02 16.76 16.75
C ALA A 95 -25.04 16.78 17.91
N MET A 96 -24.59 17.13 19.12
CA MET A 96 -25.45 17.37 20.29
C MET A 96 -25.19 18.82 20.72
N GLY A 97 -26.01 19.77 20.26
CA GLY A 97 -25.94 21.18 20.63
C GLY A 97 -26.12 21.42 22.14
N VAL A 98 -25.11 21.03 22.93
CA VAL A 98 -25.00 21.32 24.36
C VAL A 98 -23.79 22.24 24.48
N LEU A 99 -24.02 23.53 24.22
CA LEU A 99 -23.24 24.56 24.89
C LEU A 99 -23.44 24.34 26.40
N PRO A 100 -22.39 24.34 27.23
CA PRO A 100 -22.58 24.37 28.67
C PRO A 100 -23.04 25.78 29.07
N SER A 101 -24.32 26.06 28.91
CA SER A 101 -24.98 27.14 29.62
C SER A 101 -25.33 26.62 31.02
N GLY A 102 -24.52 26.99 32.01
CA GLY A 102 -24.82 26.71 33.42
C GLY A 102 -23.59 26.41 34.26
N ARG A 103 -23.03 27.46 34.87
CA ARG A 103 -22.45 27.34 36.20
C ARG A 103 -23.52 26.72 37.10
N GLU A 104 -23.20 25.64 37.82
CA GLU A 104 -23.64 25.47 39.19
C GLU A 104 -22.72 24.50 39.95
N ARG A 105 -22.48 24.86 41.21
CA ARG A 105 -21.58 24.20 42.16
C ARG A 105 -22.28 22.99 42.78
N GLY A 106 -21.50 21.96 43.09
CA GLY A 106 -21.71 21.15 44.30
C GLY A 106 -22.03 19.67 44.10
N GLY A 107 -21.28 18.83 44.82
CA GLY A 107 -21.79 17.56 45.36
C GLY A 107 -21.52 16.28 44.56
N ILE A 108 -20.57 15.48 45.03
CA ILE A 108 -20.54 14.02 44.82
C ILE A 108 -21.67 13.42 45.69
N PRO A 109 -22.51 12.50 45.17
CA PRO A 109 -22.44 11.16 45.73
C PRO A 109 -22.58 10.01 44.73
N THR A 110 -21.78 9.00 45.03
CA THR A 110 -21.76 7.59 44.63
C THR A 110 -23.13 6.91 44.47
N GLY A 111 -23.34 6.21 43.36
CA GLY A 111 -24.45 5.27 43.16
C GLY A 111 -24.20 4.33 41.98
N ARG A 112 -24.26 3.01 42.22
CA ARG A 112 -24.03 1.91 41.28
C ARG A 112 -24.78 2.08 39.95
N VAL A 113 -24.05 2.05 38.83
CA VAL A 113 -24.64 1.98 37.48
C VAL A 113 -24.62 0.53 37.00
N SER A 114 -25.80 -0.09 36.89
CA SER A 114 -25.98 -1.30 36.10
C SER A 114 -25.94 -0.92 34.62
N ALA A 115 -24.86 -1.27 33.92
CA ALA A 115 -24.74 -1.02 32.49
C ALA A 115 -25.63 -2.01 31.70
N ARG A 116 -26.58 -1.50 30.91
CA ARG A 116 -27.19 -2.24 29.79
C ARG A 116 -26.32 -2.04 28.55
N PRO A 117 -25.99 -3.08 27.77
CA PRO A 117 -25.20 -2.92 26.54
C PRO A 117 -26.10 -2.39 25.42
N GLY A 118 -25.80 -1.20 24.89
CA GLY A 118 -26.46 -0.68 23.68
C GLY A 118 -26.70 0.84 23.57
N THR A 119 -26.43 1.64 24.61
CA THR A 119 -26.60 3.11 24.57
C THR A 119 -25.26 3.85 24.51
N ALA A 120 -25.29 5.09 24.01
CA ALA A 120 -24.12 5.96 23.81
C ALA A 120 -23.25 6.18 25.07
N GLU A 121 -23.78 5.94 26.27
CA GLU A 121 -23.06 6.00 27.54
C GLU A 121 -22.06 4.84 27.73
N GLY A 122 -22.30 3.68 27.11
CA GLY A 122 -21.36 2.54 27.12
C GLY A 122 -20.15 2.70 26.18
N VAL A 123 -20.14 3.73 25.33
CA VAL A 123 -19.06 4.01 24.38
C VAL A 123 -17.92 4.80 25.05
N MET A 124 -18.20 5.45 26.18
CA MET A 124 -17.26 6.36 26.87
C MET A 124 -16.06 5.67 27.55
N PRO A 125 -16.18 4.47 28.17
CA PRO A 125 -15.03 3.80 28.77
C PRO A 125 -14.04 3.25 27.72
N ALA A 126 -14.52 2.82 26.56
CA ALA A 126 -13.68 2.21 25.51
C ALA A 126 -12.74 3.22 24.84
N ALA A 127 -13.22 4.45 24.61
CA ALA A 127 -12.43 5.51 23.97
C ALA A 127 -11.24 5.98 24.83
N ALA A 128 -11.37 5.94 26.16
CA ALA A 128 -10.31 6.28 27.10
C ALA A 128 -9.23 5.19 27.21
N VAL A 129 -9.63 3.91 27.10
CA VAL A 129 -8.70 2.76 27.12
C VAL A 129 -7.84 2.71 25.83
N LEU A 130 -8.39 3.14 24.69
CA LEU A 130 -7.70 3.14 23.39
C LEU A 130 -6.56 4.17 23.26
N ALA A 131 -6.50 5.17 24.15
CA ALA A 131 -5.51 6.26 24.07
C ALA A 131 -4.13 5.92 24.67
N GLN A 132 -3.98 4.76 25.32
CA GLN A 132 -2.71 4.33 25.91
C GLN A 132 -1.93 3.44 24.93
N THR A 133 -0.84 3.98 24.38
CA THR A 133 0.00 3.41 23.31
C THR A 133 0.83 2.16 23.68
N HIS A 134 0.50 1.47 24.77
CA HIS A 134 1.10 0.18 25.16
C HIS A 134 0.06 -0.90 25.50
N ALA A 135 -1.22 -0.67 25.22
CA ALA A 135 -2.26 -1.64 25.48
C ALA A 135 -2.05 -2.91 24.63
N LYS A 136 -1.82 -4.06 25.27
CA LYS A 136 -2.00 -5.37 24.63
C LYS A 136 -3.44 -5.45 24.13
N LEU A 137 -3.65 -5.96 22.92
CA LEU A 137 -5.01 -6.19 22.41
C LEU A 137 -5.66 -7.31 23.23
N THR A 138 -6.35 -6.94 24.30
CA THR A 138 -7.06 -7.87 25.18
C THR A 138 -8.41 -8.26 24.57
N PRO A 139 -8.99 -9.42 24.93
CA PRO A 139 -10.34 -9.80 24.47
C PRO A 139 -11.40 -8.73 24.78
N ALA A 140 -11.38 -8.14 25.99
CA ALA A 140 -12.30 -7.07 26.35
C ALA A 140 -12.16 -5.82 25.46
N LEU A 141 -10.91 -5.45 25.10
CA LEU A 141 -10.67 -4.33 24.19
C LEU A 141 -11.14 -4.67 22.76
N ALA A 142 -10.92 -5.91 22.33
CA ALA A 142 -11.38 -6.39 21.04
C ALA A 142 -12.90 -6.33 20.91
N ASP A 143 -13.62 -6.75 21.94
CA ASP A 143 -15.09 -6.67 21.99
C ASP A 143 -15.57 -5.22 21.92
N ALA A 144 -14.93 -4.32 22.68
CA ALA A 144 -15.26 -2.90 22.63
C ALA A 144 -15.04 -2.28 21.23
N ILE A 145 -13.90 -2.58 20.59
CA ILE A 145 -13.60 -2.14 19.22
C ILE A 145 -14.64 -2.69 18.24
N TRP A 146 -15.01 -3.97 18.37
CA TRP A 146 -15.99 -4.63 17.51
C TRP A 146 -17.35 -3.94 17.54
N HIS A 147 -17.85 -3.63 18.75
CA HIS A 147 -19.13 -2.94 18.93
C HIS A 147 -19.09 -1.51 18.39
N VAL A 148 -18.03 -0.75 18.68
CA VAL A 148 -17.89 0.63 18.21
C VAL A 148 -17.81 0.69 16.69
N ALA A 149 -17.01 -0.19 16.07
CA ALA A 149 -16.84 -0.20 14.61
C ALA A 149 -18.13 -0.54 13.85
N ARG A 150 -19.08 -1.22 14.51
CA ARG A 150 -20.39 -1.60 13.94
C ARG A 150 -21.54 -0.67 14.36
N ALA A 151 -21.27 0.35 15.17
CA ALA A 151 -22.32 1.28 15.56
C ALA A 151 -22.82 2.06 14.34
N PRO A 152 -24.15 2.17 14.11
CA PRO A 152 -24.70 2.88 12.93
C PRO A 152 -24.20 4.33 12.80
N ALA A 153 -23.96 5.01 13.92
CA ALA A 153 -23.39 6.34 13.94
C ALA A 153 -21.96 6.39 13.38
N VAL A 154 -21.16 5.34 13.61
CA VAL A 154 -19.78 5.23 13.10
C VAL A 154 -19.79 4.89 11.62
N GLU A 155 -20.68 3.99 11.18
CA GLU A 155 -20.83 3.68 9.76
C GLU A 155 -21.24 4.93 8.96
N LYS A 156 -22.24 5.66 9.46
CA LYS A 156 -22.68 6.94 8.86
C LYS A 156 -21.54 7.96 8.82
N LEU A 157 -20.80 8.11 9.91
CA LEU A 157 -19.64 9.01 9.99
C LEU A 157 -18.55 8.64 8.96
N VAL A 158 -18.23 7.36 8.82
CA VAL A 158 -17.22 6.89 7.85
C VAL A 158 -17.68 7.09 6.41
N ASP A 159 -18.97 6.92 6.15
CA ASP A 159 -19.55 7.10 4.81
C ASP A 159 -19.72 8.58 4.41
N GLU A 160 -20.16 9.45 5.34
CA GLU A 160 -20.47 10.85 5.05
C GLU A 160 -19.25 11.78 5.18
N HIS A 161 -18.27 11.45 6.03
CA HIS A 161 -17.13 12.31 6.35
C HIS A 161 -15.74 11.67 6.12
N PRO A 162 -15.48 10.94 5.02
CA PRO A 162 -14.21 10.24 4.82
C PRO A 162 -12.99 11.15 4.61
N ALA A 163 -13.19 12.44 4.33
CA ALA A 163 -12.11 13.42 4.19
C ALA A 163 -11.70 14.07 5.54
N ASP A 164 -12.55 13.98 6.57
CA ASP A 164 -12.34 14.68 7.84
C ASP A 164 -11.30 13.99 8.73
N PHE A 165 -11.00 12.74 8.44
CA PHE A 165 -10.02 11.93 9.15
C PHE A 165 -9.36 10.92 8.23
N TYR A 166 -8.21 10.45 8.67
CA TYR A 166 -7.45 9.44 7.96
C TYR A 166 -7.67 8.08 8.63
N LEU A 167 -8.43 7.20 7.98
CA LEU A 167 -8.61 5.80 8.39
C LEU A 167 -7.97 4.90 7.34
N MET A 168 -7.21 3.88 7.78
CA MET A 168 -6.58 2.95 6.85
C MET A 168 -7.65 2.11 6.11
N ASP A 169 -7.40 1.80 4.84
CA ASP A 169 -8.36 1.05 4.01
C ASP A 169 -8.71 -0.33 4.58
N SER A 170 -7.73 -1.02 5.20
CA SER A 170 -7.95 -2.36 5.78
C SER A 170 -8.62 -2.33 7.16
N ALA A 171 -9.00 -1.16 7.70
CA ALA A 171 -9.56 -1.06 9.05
C ALA A 171 -10.82 -1.93 9.20
N GLY A 172 -11.74 -1.87 8.24
CA GLY A 172 -12.97 -2.67 8.26
C GLY A 172 -12.73 -4.19 8.26
N TYR A 173 -11.69 -4.66 7.55
CA TYR A 173 -11.28 -6.06 7.58
C TYR A 173 -10.78 -6.46 8.98
N PHE A 174 -9.88 -5.66 9.57
CA PHE A 174 -9.32 -5.96 10.88
C PHE A 174 -10.36 -5.88 12.00
N PHE A 175 -11.27 -4.91 11.97
CA PHE A 175 -12.38 -4.83 12.93
C PHE A 175 -13.34 -6.01 12.81
N SER A 176 -13.60 -6.48 11.59
CA SER A 176 -14.43 -7.67 11.37
C SER A 176 -13.78 -8.94 11.92
N ALA A 177 -12.46 -9.04 11.85
CA ALA A 177 -11.67 -10.18 12.33
C ALA A 177 -11.11 -10.00 13.75
N ILE A 178 -11.53 -8.98 14.50
CA ILE A 178 -10.85 -8.54 15.72
C ILE A 178 -10.80 -9.60 16.82
N HIS A 179 -11.84 -10.41 17.01
CA HIS A 179 -11.82 -11.50 18.01
C HIS A 179 -10.80 -12.59 17.65
N ARG A 180 -10.66 -12.91 16.35
CA ARG A 180 -9.60 -13.82 15.87
C ARG A 180 -8.21 -13.24 16.14
N ILE A 181 -8.04 -11.95 15.88
CA ILE A 181 -6.76 -11.24 16.02
C ILE A 181 -6.35 -11.09 17.51
N ALA A 182 -7.33 -10.91 18.40
CA ALA A 182 -7.12 -10.77 19.84
C ALA A 182 -6.94 -12.12 20.58
N ALA A 183 -7.15 -13.25 19.90
CA ALA A 183 -6.96 -14.56 20.49
C ALA A 183 -5.49 -14.76 20.95
N PRO A 184 -5.24 -15.40 22.12
CA PRO A 184 -3.87 -15.66 22.60
C PRO A 184 -3.03 -16.45 21.60
N THR A 185 -3.67 -17.42 20.93
CA THR A 185 -3.10 -18.32 19.92
C THR A 185 -3.04 -17.72 18.51
N TYR A 186 -3.36 -16.43 18.35
CA TYR A 186 -3.38 -15.78 17.05
C TYR A 186 -2.00 -15.82 16.36
N VAL A 187 -1.99 -16.44 15.18
CA VAL A 187 -0.94 -16.34 14.18
C VAL A 187 -1.54 -15.68 12.94
N PRO A 188 -0.97 -14.57 12.43
CA PRO A 188 -1.47 -13.91 11.22
C PRO A 188 -1.61 -14.87 10.05
N SER A 189 -2.69 -14.74 9.30
CA SER A 189 -2.85 -15.38 7.99
C SER A 189 -2.09 -14.59 6.91
N GLU A 190 -1.86 -15.18 5.73
CA GLU A 190 -1.34 -14.43 4.59
C GLU A 190 -2.24 -13.25 4.22
N GLU A 191 -3.56 -13.43 4.42
CA GLU A 191 -4.54 -12.38 4.18
C GLU A 191 -4.37 -11.19 5.14
N ASP A 192 -4.01 -11.46 6.40
CA ASP A 192 -3.63 -10.44 7.38
C ASP A 192 -2.34 -9.74 6.98
N VAL A 193 -1.31 -10.51 6.56
CA VAL A 193 -0.03 -9.96 6.11
C VAL A 193 -0.19 -9.04 4.92
N LEU A 194 -1.01 -9.41 3.92
CA LEU A 194 -1.30 -8.58 2.75
C LEU A 194 -1.95 -7.24 3.11
N ARG A 195 -2.81 -7.23 4.13
CA ARG A 195 -3.54 -6.05 4.60
C ARG A 195 -2.81 -5.25 5.67
N ALA A 196 -1.79 -5.85 6.30
CA ALA A 196 -0.93 -5.20 7.26
C ALA A 196 -0.14 -4.06 6.60
N ARG A 197 -0.09 -2.94 7.31
CA ARG A 197 0.46 -1.68 6.82
C ARG A 197 1.62 -1.24 7.69
N ALA A 198 2.77 -1.08 7.04
CA ALA A 198 3.93 -0.37 7.56
C ALA A 198 4.29 0.75 6.56
N LYS A 199 4.76 1.90 7.05
CA LYS A 199 5.29 2.95 6.18
C LYS A 199 6.65 2.50 5.65
N SER A 200 6.79 2.39 4.33
CA SER A 200 8.07 2.04 3.69
C SER A 200 8.98 3.25 3.65
N THR A 201 10.06 3.23 4.44
CA THR A 201 11.06 4.30 4.56
C THR A 201 12.40 3.95 3.92
N ALA A 202 12.61 2.66 3.61
CA ALA A 202 13.79 2.16 2.94
C ALA A 202 13.43 1.66 1.54
N ILE A 203 14.46 1.48 0.71
CA ILE A 203 14.36 0.78 -0.55
C ILE A 203 14.45 -0.71 -0.21
N ILE A 204 13.41 -1.47 -0.53
CA ILE A 204 13.39 -2.91 -0.32
C ILE A 204 13.60 -3.59 -1.67
N GLU A 205 14.61 -4.45 -1.72
CA GLU A 205 14.92 -5.23 -2.91
C GLU A 205 14.42 -6.67 -2.73
N THR A 206 13.85 -7.24 -3.78
CA THR A 206 13.38 -8.63 -3.77
C THR A 206 13.71 -9.28 -5.10
N ARG A 207 14.35 -10.46 -5.03
CA ARG A 207 14.68 -11.27 -6.20
C ARG A 207 13.86 -12.55 -6.24
N PHE A 208 13.24 -12.84 -7.38
CA PHE A 208 12.48 -14.08 -7.56
C PHE A 208 12.47 -14.53 -9.02
N TRP A 209 12.29 -15.82 -9.22
CA TRP A 209 12.17 -16.41 -10.55
C TRP A 209 10.73 -16.31 -11.05
N MET A 210 10.54 -15.81 -12.27
CA MET A 210 9.26 -15.81 -12.98
C MET A 210 9.39 -16.63 -14.29
N GLY A 211 9.29 -17.95 -14.17
CA GLY A 211 9.77 -18.85 -15.22
C GLY A 211 11.30 -18.80 -15.28
N ASP A 212 11.88 -18.64 -16.47
CA ASP A 212 13.33 -18.59 -16.66
C ASP A 212 13.94 -17.19 -16.51
N LEU A 213 13.12 -16.19 -16.20
CA LEU A 213 13.54 -14.80 -16.02
C LEU A 213 13.72 -14.51 -14.52
N MET A 214 14.91 -14.02 -14.15
CA MET A 214 15.15 -13.53 -12.79
C MET A 214 14.60 -12.11 -12.69
N ILE A 215 13.67 -11.87 -11.77
CA ILE A 215 13.13 -10.54 -11.51
C ILE A 215 13.84 -9.93 -10.31
N HIS A 216 14.36 -8.72 -10.49
CA HIS A 216 14.88 -7.89 -9.41
C HIS A 216 13.96 -6.70 -9.19
N MET A 217 13.10 -6.82 -8.19
CA MET A 217 12.06 -5.84 -7.89
C MET A 217 12.49 -4.89 -6.77
N PHE A 218 12.25 -3.59 -6.97
CA PHE A 218 12.56 -2.53 -6.03
C PHE A 218 11.25 -1.87 -5.54
N ASP A 219 10.98 -1.95 -4.23
CA ASP A 219 9.88 -1.23 -3.56
C ASP A 219 10.42 -0.01 -2.84
N VAL A 220 10.00 1.15 -3.31
CA VAL A 220 10.41 2.45 -2.76
C VAL A 220 9.24 3.12 -2.04
N GLY A 221 9.56 3.90 -1.00
CA GLY A 221 8.56 4.68 -0.27
C GLY A 221 7.80 5.65 -1.19
N GLY A 222 6.47 5.65 -1.12
CA GLY A 222 5.60 6.49 -1.97
C GLY A 222 5.33 7.91 -1.45
N GLN A 223 5.66 8.15 -0.18
CA GLN A 223 5.49 9.43 0.51
C GLN A 223 6.50 10.46 0.00
N ARG A 224 6.18 11.76 0.05
CA ARG A 224 7.02 12.79 -0.58
C ARG A 224 8.42 12.84 0.02
N SER A 225 8.54 12.61 1.33
CA SER A 225 9.83 12.54 2.04
C SER A 225 10.77 11.47 1.48
N GLU A 226 10.21 10.38 0.94
CA GLU A 226 10.96 9.21 0.50
C GLU A 226 11.40 9.30 -0.97
N ARG A 227 10.81 10.19 -1.77
CA ARG A 227 11.03 10.25 -3.23
C ARG A 227 12.44 10.66 -3.62
N LYS A 228 13.14 11.41 -2.76
CA LYS A 228 14.55 11.78 -2.98
C LYS A 228 15.46 10.56 -3.10
N LYS A 229 15.08 9.42 -2.51
CA LYS A 229 15.85 8.17 -2.54
C LYS A 229 15.66 7.38 -3.83
N TRP A 230 14.64 7.70 -4.64
CA TRP A 230 14.27 6.91 -5.81
C TRP A 230 15.36 6.87 -6.89
N ILE A 231 16.10 7.98 -7.04
CA ILE A 231 17.17 8.11 -8.04
C ILE A 231 18.23 6.99 -7.93
N HIS A 232 18.45 6.46 -6.72
CA HIS A 232 19.39 5.36 -6.48
C HIS A 232 18.97 4.03 -7.13
N CYS A 233 17.73 3.92 -7.61
CA CYS A 233 17.22 2.72 -8.27
C CYS A 233 16.98 2.89 -9.78
N PHE A 234 17.21 4.06 -10.36
CA PHE A 234 16.77 4.38 -11.73
C PHE A 234 17.68 3.83 -12.82
N GLU A 235 18.91 3.41 -12.49
CA GLU A 235 19.83 2.86 -13.48
C GLU A 235 19.37 1.49 -13.99
N SER A 236 19.41 1.30 -15.31
CA SER A 236 19.14 0.02 -15.99
C SER A 236 17.79 -0.62 -15.62
N VAL A 237 16.73 0.18 -15.46
CA VAL A 237 15.38 -0.32 -15.19
C VAL A 237 14.73 -0.81 -16.49
N THR A 238 14.45 -2.12 -16.54
CA THR A 238 13.76 -2.78 -17.66
C THR A 238 12.29 -2.35 -17.76
N SER A 239 11.60 -2.24 -16.63
CA SER A 239 10.17 -1.86 -16.61
C SER A 239 9.78 -1.17 -15.30
N ILE A 240 8.83 -0.24 -15.39
CA ILE A 240 8.23 0.40 -14.22
C ILE A 240 6.83 -0.17 -14.02
N ILE A 241 6.51 -0.52 -12.78
CA ILE A 241 5.12 -0.74 -12.36
C ILE A 241 4.70 0.49 -11.56
N PHE A 242 3.89 1.34 -12.16
CA PHE A 242 3.32 2.50 -11.49
C PHE A 242 1.98 2.12 -10.86
N CYS A 243 1.90 2.16 -9.53
CA CYS A 243 0.68 1.89 -8.77
C CYS A 243 -0.06 3.18 -8.45
N THR A 244 -1.34 3.23 -8.80
CA THR A 244 -2.27 4.26 -8.33
C THR A 244 -3.52 3.61 -7.74
N ALA A 245 -4.17 4.27 -6.79
CA ALA A 245 -5.37 3.76 -6.15
C ALA A 245 -6.61 4.47 -6.69
N LEU A 246 -7.47 3.72 -7.39
CA LEU A 246 -8.73 4.24 -7.95
C LEU A 246 -9.63 4.85 -6.87
N SER A 247 -9.57 4.36 -5.64
CA SER A 247 -10.42 4.78 -4.52
C SER A 247 -10.01 6.08 -3.82
N GLU A 248 -8.89 6.70 -4.23
CA GLU A 248 -8.32 7.88 -3.57
C GLU A 248 -8.76 9.22 -4.22
N TYR A 249 -9.77 9.18 -5.11
CA TYR A 249 -10.26 10.35 -5.88
C TYR A 249 -10.86 11.47 -5.03
N ASP A 250 -11.33 11.17 -3.82
CA ASP A 250 -12.01 12.07 -2.89
C ASP A 250 -11.22 12.29 -1.59
N GLN A 251 -10.06 11.66 -1.46
CA GLN A 251 -9.23 11.72 -0.26
C GLN A 251 -8.13 12.79 -0.37
N VAL A 252 -7.63 13.23 0.79
CA VAL A 252 -6.48 14.14 0.90
C VAL A 252 -5.25 13.43 1.45
N LEU A 253 -4.05 13.93 1.16
CA LEU A 253 -2.81 13.32 1.64
C LEU A 253 -2.72 13.35 3.17
N GLU A 254 -2.12 12.31 3.76
CA GLU A 254 -1.78 12.26 5.19
C GLU A 254 -0.80 13.40 5.54
N GLU A 255 0.16 13.65 4.65
CA GLU A 255 1.23 14.65 4.80
C GLU A 255 0.74 16.09 4.58
N GLU A 256 -0.30 16.28 3.75
CA GLU A 256 -0.79 17.60 3.36
C GLU A 256 -2.30 17.57 3.07
N ARG A 257 -3.10 17.97 4.07
CA ARG A 257 -4.57 17.83 4.06
C ARG A 257 -5.31 18.69 3.03
N ARG A 258 -4.60 19.54 2.27
CA ARG A 258 -5.16 20.38 1.19
C ARG A 258 -5.02 19.74 -0.18
N VAL A 259 -4.18 18.74 -0.31
CA VAL A 259 -3.85 18.12 -1.60
C VAL A 259 -4.65 16.84 -1.78
N ASN A 260 -5.44 16.77 -2.85
CA ASN A 260 -6.16 15.57 -3.23
C ASN A 260 -5.19 14.45 -3.67
N ARG A 261 -5.40 13.23 -3.17
CA ARG A 261 -4.49 12.09 -3.39
C ARG A 261 -4.42 11.63 -4.84
N MET A 262 -5.55 11.62 -5.56
CA MET A 262 -5.57 11.26 -6.98
C MET A 262 -4.84 12.31 -7.83
N ARG A 263 -5.03 13.61 -7.53
CA ARG A 263 -4.28 14.69 -8.20
C ARG A 263 -2.77 14.59 -7.95
N GLU A 264 -2.36 14.29 -6.72
CA GLU A 264 -0.96 14.00 -6.40
C GLU A 264 -0.44 12.79 -7.18
N SER A 265 -1.25 11.73 -7.33
CA SER A 265 -0.86 10.56 -8.12
C SER A 265 -0.69 10.87 -9.60
N LEU A 266 -1.52 11.74 -10.18
CA LEU A 266 -1.39 12.21 -11.57
C LEU A 266 -0.11 13.04 -11.76
N TYR A 267 0.14 14.01 -10.88
CA TYR A 267 1.36 14.82 -10.89
C TYR A 267 2.63 13.95 -10.76
N LEU A 268 2.60 12.99 -9.85
CA LEU A 268 3.69 12.03 -9.68
C LEU A 268 3.90 11.20 -10.94
N PHE A 269 2.83 10.71 -11.56
CA PHE A 269 2.92 9.95 -12.80
C PHE A 269 3.50 10.79 -13.94
N GLU A 270 3.05 12.04 -14.11
CA GLU A 270 3.58 12.99 -15.08
C GLU A 270 5.11 13.16 -14.94
N SER A 271 5.61 13.27 -13.70
CA SER A 271 7.03 13.40 -13.43
C SER A 271 7.84 12.14 -13.77
N VAL A 272 7.23 10.95 -13.61
CA VAL A 272 7.86 9.66 -13.90
C VAL A 272 7.83 9.38 -15.40
N ILE A 273 6.65 9.40 -16.03
CA ILE A 273 6.46 8.99 -17.43
C ILE A 273 7.23 9.89 -18.41
N ASN A 274 7.49 11.15 -18.04
CA ASN A 274 8.24 12.10 -18.86
C ASN A 274 9.71 12.25 -18.43
N SER A 275 10.18 11.43 -17.50
CA SER A 275 11.56 11.48 -17.02
C SER A 275 12.55 10.98 -18.09
N ARG A 276 13.68 11.68 -18.22
CA ARG A 276 14.79 11.27 -19.11
C ARG A 276 15.38 9.91 -18.75
N TRP A 277 15.28 9.51 -17.48
CA TRP A 277 15.75 8.21 -17.00
C TRP A 277 14.98 7.03 -17.61
N PHE A 278 13.75 7.26 -18.09
CA PHE A 278 12.82 6.19 -18.46
C PHE A 278 12.39 6.21 -19.94
N LEU A 279 13.12 6.93 -20.80
CA LEU A 279 12.77 7.10 -22.22
C LEU A 279 12.67 5.78 -23.01
N ARG A 280 13.32 4.72 -22.54
CA ARG A 280 13.27 3.38 -23.16
C ARG A 280 12.56 2.34 -22.29
N THR A 281 12.05 2.75 -21.14
CA THR A 281 11.44 1.85 -20.16
C THR A 281 9.96 1.70 -20.48
N SER A 282 9.45 0.46 -20.43
CA SER A 282 8.00 0.25 -20.50
C SER A 282 7.33 0.56 -19.16
N VAL A 283 6.10 1.08 -19.22
CA VAL A 283 5.35 1.43 -18.02
C VAL A 283 4.10 0.59 -17.92
N ILE A 284 4.02 -0.22 -16.87
CA ILE A 284 2.83 -0.97 -16.48
C ILE A 284 2.07 -0.11 -15.46
N LEU A 285 0.85 0.28 -15.77
CA LEU A 285 0.03 1.13 -14.92
C LEU A 285 -1.00 0.30 -14.16
N PHE A 286 -0.83 0.16 -12.85
CA PHE A 286 -1.79 -0.51 -11.98
C PHE A 286 -2.82 0.47 -11.44
N LEU A 287 -4.06 0.31 -11.89
CA LEU A 287 -5.25 0.97 -11.36
C LEU A 287 -5.81 0.11 -10.21
N ASN A 288 -5.21 0.25 -9.03
CA ASN A 288 -5.44 -0.62 -7.87
C ASN A 288 -6.66 -0.18 -7.04
N LYS A 289 -7.04 -1.02 -6.06
CA LYS A 289 -8.15 -0.82 -5.13
C LYS A 289 -9.50 -0.70 -5.84
N ILE A 290 -9.68 -1.44 -6.95
CA ILE A 290 -10.95 -1.48 -7.69
C ILE A 290 -12.14 -1.91 -6.81
N ASP A 291 -11.89 -2.76 -5.81
CA ASP A 291 -12.91 -3.22 -4.87
C ASP A 291 -13.40 -2.08 -3.95
N VAL A 292 -12.48 -1.26 -3.44
CA VAL A 292 -12.81 -0.08 -2.64
C VAL A 292 -13.51 0.95 -3.52
N PHE A 293 -13.00 1.18 -4.74
CA PHE A 293 -13.58 2.09 -5.70
C PHE A 293 -15.03 1.72 -6.05
N LYS A 294 -15.30 0.42 -6.31
CA LYS A 294 -16.65 -0.10 -6.58
C LYS A 294 -17.64 0.16 -5.45
N ARG A 295 -17.22 0.00 -4.19
CA ARG A 295 -18.08 0.27 -3.02
C ARG A 295 -18.34 1.76 -2.81
N LYS A 296 -17.36 2.60 -3.16
CA LYS A 296 -17.37 4.03 -2.88
C LYS A 296 -18.10 4.87 -3.92
N LEU A 297 -17.96 4.51 -5.20
CA LEU A 297 -18.48 5.28 -6.32
C LEU A 297 -19.98 5.62 -6.23
N PRO A 298 -20.89 4.71 -5.79
CA PRO A 298 -22.30 5.05 -5.62
C PRO A 298 -22.59 6.04 -4.49
N LYS A 299 -21.76 6.06 -3.44
CA LYS A 299 -21.92 6.93 -2.26
C LYS A 299 -21.33 8.32 -2.50
N ILE A 300 -20.17 8.35 -3.16
CA ILE A 300 -19.40 9.57 -3.43
C ILE A 300 -19.13 9.63 -4.93
N PRO A 301 -20.01 10.26 -5.72
CA PRO A 301 -19.87 10.31 -7.18
C PRO A 301 -18.56 10.97 -7.61
N LEU A 302 -17.88 10.37 -8.59
CA LEU A 302 -16.59 10.87 -9.11
C LEU A 302 -16.68 12.31 -9.63
N GLY A 303 -17.82 12.68 -10.23
CA GLY A 303 -18.10 14.02 -10.77
C GLY A 303 -17.96 15.16 -9.75
N ARG A 304 -18.07 14.88 -8.43
CA ARG A 304 -17.84 15.88 -7.38
C ARG A 304 -16.39 16.37 -7.31
N TYR A 305 -15.43 15.53 -7.72
CA TYR A 305 -13.99 15.83 -7.66
C TYR A 305 -13.37 16.04 -9.04
N PHE A 306 -14.04 15.52 -10.07
CA PHE A 306 -13.69 15.64 -11.48
C PHE A 306 -14.93 16.10 -12.26
N PRO A 307 -15.23 17.42 -12.27
CA PRO A 307 -16.46 17.97 -12.87
C PRO A 307 -16.66 17.63 -14.35
N GLU A 308 -15.56 17.34 -15.06
CA GLU A 308 -15.56 16.98 -16.49
C GLU A 308 -16.06 15.56 -16.74
N TYR A 309 -16.18 14.74 -15.69
CA TYR A 309 -16.66 13.36 -15.80
C TYR A 309 -18.19 13.29 -15.78
N ALA A 310 -18.78 12.90 -16.91
CA ALA A 310 -20.23 12.74 -17.09
C ALA A 310 -20.73 11.28 -17.04
N GLY A 311 -19.87 10.31 -16.71
CA GLY A 311 -20.20 8.88 -16.79
C GLY A 311 -21.08 8.33 -15.66
N GLY A 312 -21.47 9.16 -14.68
CA GLY A 312 -22.27 8.76 -13.52
C GLY A 312 -21.57 7.70 -12.65
N ASN A 313 -22.35 6.85 -11.98
CA ASN A 313 -21.83 5.84 -11.05
C ASN A 313 -21.39 4.52 -11.75
N ASP A 314 -21.19 4.54 -13.06
CA ASP A 314 -20.71 3.38 -13.82
C ASP A 314 -19.23 3.13 -13.53
N LEU A 315 -18.93 1.97 -12.95
CA LEU A 315 -17.58 1.58 -12.53
C LEU A 315 -16.58 1.58 -13.68
N GLN A 316 -16.98 1.08 -14.86
CA GLN A 316 -16.10 0.91 -16.01
C GLN A 316 -15.83 2.26 -16.66
N LYS A 317 -16.85 3.11 -16.82
CA LYS A 317 -16.69 4.48 -17.33
C LYS A 317 -15.81 5.31 -16.40
N ALA A 318 -16.00 5.19 -15.09
CA ALA A 318 -15.22 5.92 -14.10
C ALA A 318 -13.74 5.47 -14.10
N ALA A 319 -13.48 4.16 -14.14
CA ALA A 319 -12.12 3.63 -14.22
C ALA A 319 -11.44 4.01 -15.55
N LYS A 320 -12.16 3.96 -16.68
CA LYS A 320 -11.67 4.42 -17.99
C LYS A 320 -11.38 5.91 -18.01
N TYR A 321 -12.19 6.73 -17.35
CA TYR A 321 -11.94 8.16 -17.22
C TYR A 321 -10.64 8.44 -16.44
N ILE A 322 -10.46 7.78 -15.29
CA ILE A 322 -9.22 7.92 -14.52
C ILE A 322 -8.02 7.47 -15.35
N LEU A 323 -8.11 6.32 -16.02
CA LEU A 323 -7.08 5.85 -16.95
C LEU A 323 -6.78 6.90 -18.03
N TRP A 324 -7.80 7.47 -18.66
CA TRP A 324 -7.65 8.51 -19.67
C TRP A 324 -6.89 9.72 -19.09
N LYS A 325 -7.18 10.16 -17.87
CA LYS A 325 -6.41 11.22 -17.19
C LYS A 325 -4.93 10.88 -17.07
N PHE A 326 -4.58 9.66 -16.64
CA PHE A 326 -3.17 9.24 -16.59
C PHE A 326 -2.53 9.23 -17.99
N MET A 327 -3.25 8.79 -19.02
CA MET A 327 -2.72 8.78 -20.38
C MET A 327 -2.49 10.20 -20.94
N GLN A 328 -3.23 11.21 -20.50
CA GLN A 328 -2.98 12.60 -20.91
C GLN A 328 -1.64 13.14 -20.39
N GLU A 329 -1.13 12.60 -19.29
CA GLU A 329 0.17 13.03 -18.73
C GLU A 329 1.37 12.46 -19.51
N ASN A 330 1.15 11.48 -20.40
CA ASN A 330 2.21 10.80 -21.17
C ASN A 330 2.63 11.60 -22.42
N ARG A 331 3.35 12.70 -22.22
CA ARG A 331 3.89 13.53 -23.31
C ARG A 331 5.07 12.86 -24.02
N ALA A 332 5.82 12.02 -23.32
CA ALA A 332 6.91 11.22 -23.87
C ALA A 332 6.45 10.11 -24.83
N LYS A 333 5.13 9.87 -24.93
CA LYS A 333 4.52 8.84 -25.79
C LYS A 333 5.09 7.44 -25.52
N LEU A 334 5.45 7.15 -24.27
CA LEU A 334 5.89 5.83 -23.86
C LEU A 334 4.74 4.83 -23.99
N THR A 335 5.08 3.55 -24.19
CA THR A 335 4.06 2.51 -24.20
C THR A 335 3.62 2.22 -22.77
N VAL A 336 2.33 2.41 -22.50
CA VAL A 336 1.71 2.19 -21.18
C VAL A 336 0.77 0.99 -21.25
N TYR A 337 0.93 0.05 -20.32
CA TYR A 337 0.13 -1.17 -20.21
C TYR A 337 -0.77 -1.09 -18.97
N PRO A 338 -2.04 -0.65 -19.11
CA PRO A 338 -2.91 -0.45 -17.97
C PRO A 338 -3.57 -1.76 -17.51
N HIS A 339 -3.57 -2.00 -16.21
CA HIS A 339 -4.27 -3.12 -15.57
C HIS A 339 -5.08 -2.65 -14.36
N VAL A 340 -6.35 -3.03 -14.33
CA VAL A 340 -7.18 -2.85 -13.14
C VAL A 340 -6.87 -3.96 -12.14
N THR A 341 -6.47 -3.57 -10.93
CA THR A 341 -5.97 -4.50 -9.93
C THR A 341 -6.71 -4.40 -8.60
N GLN A 342 -6.72 -5.52 -7.89
CA GLN A 342 -6.98 -5.60 -6.47
C GLN A 342 -5.79 -6.31 -5.83
N ALA A 343 -4.82 -5.55 -5.33
CA ALA A 343 -3.58 -6.09 -4.77
C ALA A 343 -3.78 -7.08 -3.60
N THR A 344 -4.93 -7.05 -2.93
CA THR A 344 -5.28 -8.01 -1.87
C THR A 344 -5.83 -9.33 -2.41
N ASN A 345 -6.17 -9.42 -3.70
CA ASN A 345 -6.70 -10.63 -4.34
C ASN A 345 -5.60 -11.34 -5.14
N THR A 346 -5.10 -12.45 -4.58
CA THR A 346 -4.01 -13.22 -5.19
C THR A 346 -4.37 -13.78 -6.57
N LYS A 347 -5.62 -14.18 -6.83
CA LYS A 347 -6.04 -14.67 -8.16
C LYS A 347 -5.97 -13.54 -9.20
N ASN A 348 -6.45 -12.34 -8.86
CA ASN A 348 -6.35 -11.17 -9.72
C ASN A 348 -4.89 -10.83 -10.05
N ILE A 349 -4.02 -10.80 -9.03
CA ILE A 349 -2.60 -10.49 -9.23
C ILE A 349 -1.87 -11.58 -10.05
N ARG A 350 -2.18 -12.87 -9.86
CA ARG A 350 -1.62 -13.94 -10.71
C ARG A 350 -1.96 -13.73 -12.19
N LEU A 351 -3.21 -13.40 -12.50
CA LEU A 351 -3.65 -13.15 -13.88
C LEU A 351 -2.99 -11.90 -14.48
N VAL A 352 -2.92 -10.82 -13.71
CA VAL A 352 -2.29 -9.56 -14.16
C VAL A 352 -0.79 -9.76 -14.40
N PHE A 353 -0.09 -10.44 -13.50
CA PHE A 353 1.35 -10.71 -13.69
C PHE A 353 1.62 -11.71 -14.82
N ALA A 354 0.71 -12.64 -15.12
CA ALA A 354 0.82 -13.49 -16.30
C ALA A 354 0.77 -12.65 -17.60
N ALA A 355 -0.12 -11.64 -17.67
CA ALA A 355 -0.17 -10.73 -18.82
C ALA A 355 1.05 -9.81 -18.89
N VAL A 356 1.51 -9.32 -17.74
CA VAL A 356 2.69 -8.43 -17.64
C VAL A 356 4.00 -9.16 -17.92
N LYS A 357 4.09 -10.47 -17.67
CA LYS A 357 5.29 -11.29 -17.93
C LYS A 357 5.74 -11.17 -19.38
N GLU A 358 4.82 -11.27 -20.33
CA GLU A 358 5.13 -11.19 -21.76
C GLU A 358 5.70 -9.81 -22.12
N THR A 359 5.10 -8.75 -21.61
CA THR A 359 5.59 -7.38 -21.77
C THR A 359 7.01 -7.22 -21.22
N ILE A 360 7.27 -7.70 -20.00
CA ILE A 360 8.61 -7.61 -19.39
C ILE A 360 9.63 -8.39 -20.23
N LEU A 361 9.28 -9.61 -20.65
CA LEU A 361 10.17 -10.47 -21.44
C LEU A 361 10.52 -9.82 -22.78
N GLN A 362 9.53 -9.31 -23.51
CA GLN A 362 9.76 -8.63 -24.79
C GLN A 362 10.70 -7.41 -24.64
N ASN A 363 10.55 -6.63 -23.57
CA ASN A 363 11.43 -5.49 -23.32
C ASN A 363 12.84 -5.92 -22.91
N ALA A 364 12.95 -6.93 -22.05
CA ALA A 364 14.25 -7.49 -21.66
C ALA A 364 15.02 -8.03 -22.88
N LEU A 365 14.32 -8.67 -23.82
CA LEU A 365 14.91 -9.17 -25.06
C LEU A 365 15.35 -8.03 -26.00
N LYS A 366 14.55 -6.97 -26.15
CA LYS A 366 14.93 -5.76 -26.91
C LYS A 366 16.16 -5.07 -26.32
N ASP A 367 16.19 -4.91 -25.00
CA ASP A 367 17.34 -4.30 -24.30
C ASP A 367 18.62 -5.13 -24.45
N SER A 368 18.49 -6.46 -24.59
CA SER A 368 19.60 -7.36 -24.83
C SER A 368 20.12 -7.38 -26.28
N GLY A 369 19.43 -6.71 -27.22
CA GLY A 369 19.77 -6.67 -28.64
C GLY A 369 19.49 -7.97 -29.41
N ILE A 370 18.66 -8.87 -28.86
CA ILE A 370 18.26 -10.13 -29.49
C ILE A 370 17.06 -9.93 -30.44
N LEU A 371 16.24 -8.91 -30.18
CA LEU A 371 15.10 -8.43 -30.97
C LEU A 371 15.37 -6.99 -31.39
#